data_AF-A0A1F0GCA2-F1
#
_entry.id   AF-A0A1F0GCA2-F1
#
_cell.length_a   1.000
_cell.length_b   1.000
_cell.length_c   1.000
_cell.angle_alpha   90.00
_cell.angle_beta   90.00
_cell.angle_gamma   90.00
#
_symmetry.space_group_name_H-M   'P 1'
#
loop_
_entity.id
_entity.type
_entity.pdbx_description
1 polymer ?
#
loop_
_entity_poly.entity_id
_entity_poly.type
_entity_poly.pdbx_seq_one_letter_code
_entity_poly.pdbx_strand_id
1 'polypeptide(L)'
;MEENIISLFGKAAIKKRFFYDEKKYFLSTVSDKVNFSMNDPRKLDNEVNLLDFANSYINYYEEKGKHFIEHYSSLPNILKRMNELTLEGKVWQDRGVGILSGALDAQLRGLIISKLCNDNGLNDKILMCDEIFYRDQYKDWLPYYIKLKEQLPSIQPLYNV
;
A
#
# COMPACT_ATOMS: atom_id res chain seq x y z
N MET A 1 -19.80 28.18 15.63
CA MET A 1 -19.85 26.74 15.28
C MET A 1 -18.87 26.41 14.14
N GLU A 2 -18.64 27.33 13.19
CA GLU A 2 -17.67 27.20 12.09
C GLU A 2 -16.18 27.20 12.51
N GLU A 3 -15.79 27.92 13.57
CA GLU A 3 -14.38 27.94 14.04
C GLU A 3 -13.87 26.56 14.50
N ASN A 4 -14.76 25.62 14.83
CA ASN A 4 -14.38 24.28 15.28
C ASN A 4 -13.95 23.35 14.14
N ILE A 5 -14.46 23.54 12.91
CA ILE A 5 -14.12 22.65 11.77
C ILE A 5 -12.71 22.98 11.25
N ILE A 6 -12.35 24.26 11.18
CA ILE A 6 -10.99 24.71 10.82
C ILE A 6 -9.97 24.35 11.90
N SER A 7 -10.39 24.31 13.17
CA SER A 7 -9.57 23.79 14.27
C SER A 7 -9.37 22.27 14.16
N LEU A 8 -10.42 21.50 13.84
CA LEU A 8 -10.36 20.05 13.69
C LEU A 8 -9.52 19.60 12.48
N PHE A 9 -9.65 20.29 11.33
CA PHE A 9 -9.04 19.84 10.06
C PHE A 9 -7.95 20.77 9.52
N GLY A 10 -8.02 22.08 9.81
CA GLY A 10 -7.24 23.11 9.11
C GLY A 10 -5.82 23.35 9.63
N LYS A 11 -5.53 23.14 10.92
CA LYS A 11 -4.16 23.33 11.45
C LYS A 11 -3.26 22.10 11.30
N ALA A 12 -3.82 20.91 11.20
CA ALA A 12 -3.07 19.66 11.02
C ALA A 12 -2.70 19.39 9.54
N ALA A 13 -3.48 19.91 8.59
CA ALA A 13 -3.29 19.61 7.17
C ALA A 13 -2.03 20.25 6.53
N ILE A 14 -1.40 21.25 7.17
CA ILE A 14 -0.33 22.04 6.52
C ILE A 14 1.05 21.80 7.14
N LYS A 15 1.15 21.17 8.32
CA LYS A 15 2.44 20.78 8.91
C LYS A 15 2.64 19.28 8.86
N LYS A 16 3.51 18.87 7.92
CA LYS A 16 4.16 17.57 7.76
C LYS A 16 3.37 16.52 6.97
N ARG A 17 3.78 16.44 5.71
CA ARG A 17 3.75 15.35 4.73
C ARG A 17 4.12 13.93 5.22
N PHE A 18 4.20 13.69 6.52
CA PHE A 18 4.65 12.47 7.16
C PHE A 18 4.09 12.47 8.58
N PHE A 19 3.37 11.42 8.96
CA PHE A 19 3.19 11.07 10.37
C PHE A 19 4.56 10.75 10.97
N TYR A 20 5.29 11.78 11.38
CA TYR A 20 6.43 11.66 12.29
C TYR A 20 5.85 11.55 13.70
N ASP A 21 5.41 10.35 14.05
CA ASP A 21 5.71 9.88 15.39
C ASP A 21 7.25 9.78 15.43
N GLU A 22 7.91 10.42 16.39
CA GLU A 22 9.35 10.72 16.39
C GLU A 22 10.28 9.48 16.39
N LYS A 23 9.74 8.27 16.13
CA LYS A 23 10.49 7.02 16.22
C LYS A 23 10.32 5.99 15.11
N LYS A 24 9.52 6.18 14.04
CA LYS A 24 9.53 5.20 12.93
C LYS A 24 8.92 5.78 11.65
N TYR A 25 9.72 5.80 10.58
CA TYR A 25 9.18 5.84 9.22
C TYR A 25 8.42 4.54 8.96
N PHE A 26 7.09 4.56 9.12
CA PHE A 26 6.26 3.46 8.67
C PHE A 26 5.89 3.68 7.21
N LEU A 27 6.63 3.05 6.30
CA LEU A 27 6.18 2.91 4.92
C LEU A 27 4.89 2.10 4.93
N SER A 28 3.81 2.63 4.34
CA SER A 28 2.58 1.85 4.18
C SER A 28 2.88 0.58 3.39
N THR A 29 2.39 -0.58 3.83
CA THR A 29 2.57 -1.85 3.12
C THR A 29 1.53 -2.01 2.03
N VAL A 30 0.28 -1.69 2.37
CA VAL A 30 -0.90 -1.80 1.51
C VAL A 30 -1.42 -0.40 1.22
N SER A 31 -1.92 -0.18 0.01
CA SER A 31 -2.53 1.09 -0.39
C SER A 31 -3.77 0.82 -1.21
N ASP A 32 -4.88 1.40 -0.77
CA ASP A 32 -6.03 1.58 -1.64
C ASP A 32 -5.63 2.56 -2.74
N LYS A 33 -5.86 2.18 -4.00
CA LYS A 33 -5.56 3.00 -5.19
C LYS A 33 -6.77 3.81 -5.63
N VAL A 34 -7.89 3.70 -4.93
CA VAL A 34 -9.02 4.62 -5.09
C VAL A 34 -8.50 6.04 -4.89
N ASN A 35 -8.39 6.77 -6.00
CA ASN A 35 -7.77 8.08 -6.05
C ASN A 35 -8.76 9.14 -5.56
N PHE A 36 -8.99 9.13 -4.25
CA PHE A 36 -10.04 9.93 -3.63
C PHE A 36 -9.64 11.40 -3.39
N SER A 37 -8.33 11.66 -3.36
CA SER A 37 -7.79 12.83 -2.67
C SER A 37 -6.78 13.63 -3.49
N MET A 38 -5.85 12.96 -4.18
CA MET A 38 -4.67 13.65 -4.70
C MET A 38 -4.94 14.48 -5.96
N ASN A 39 -6.06 14.22 -6.64
CA ASN A 39 -6.40 14.85 -7.92
C ASN A 39 -7.80 15.47 -7.91
N ASP A 40 -8.35 15.78 -6.74
CA ASP A 40 -9.63 16.47 -6.68
C ASP A 40 -9.50 17.88 -7.30
N PRO A 41 -10.16 18.17 -8.44
CA PRO A 41 -10.00 19.46 -9.10
C PRO A 41 -10.80 20.57 -8.41
N ARG A 42 -11.62 20.26 -7.39
CA ARG A 42 -12.47 21.24 -6.72
C ARG A 42 -11.63 22.28 -6.00
N LYS A 43 -11.93 23.56 -6.25
CA LYS A 43 -11.40 24.67 -5.46
C LYS A 43 -12.18 24.76 -4.15
N LEU A 44 -11.48 24.65 -3.03
CA LEU A 44 -12.06 24.74 -1.68
C LEU A 44 -12.17 26.21 -1.24
N ASP A 45 -12.75 27.05 -2.09
CA ASP A 45 -12.85 28.51 -1.89
C ASP A 45 -14.24 28.98 -1.45
N ASN A 46 -15.21 28.07 -1.35
CA ASN A 46 -16.55 28.34 -0.87
C ASN A 46 -17.11 27.16 -0.06
N GLU A 47 -18.15 27.43 0.73
CA GLU A 47 -18.75 26.49 1.66
C GLU A 47 -19.32 25.24 0.97
N VAL A 48 -19.97 25.40 -0.19
CA VAL A 48 -20.56 24.28 -0.94
C VAL A 48 -19.46 23.30 -1.37
N ASN A 49 -18.41 23.79 -2.00
CA ASN A 49 -17.28 22.95 -2.42
C ASN A 49 -16.57 22.29 -1.24
N LEU A 50 -16.44 23.01 -0.12
CA LEU A 50 -15.84 22.47 1.11
C LEU A 50 -16.70 21.33 1.69
N LEU A 51 -18.01 21.52 1.78
CA LEU A 51 -18.95 20.52 2.29
C LEU A 51 -19.01 19.30 1.37
N ASP A 52 -19.05 19.51 0.05
CA ASP A 52 -19.03 18.42 -0.92
C ASP A 52 -17.72 17.63 -0.85
N PHE A 53 -16.59 18.30 -0.63
CA PHE A 53 -15.32 17.63 -0.41
C PHE A 53 -15.33 16.79 0.87
N ALA A 54 -15.74 17.38 1.99
CA ALA A 54 -15.82 16.70 3.29
C ALA A 54 -16.76 15.49 3.25
N ASN A 55 -17.97 15.66 2.70
CA ASN A 55 -18.95 14.58 2.55
C ASN A 55 -18.42 13.46 1.68
N SER A 56 -17.70 13.79 0.61
CA SER A 56 -17.09 12.78 -0.23
C SER A 56 -16.09 11.93 0.57
N TYR A 57 -15.26 12.55 1.43
CA TYR A 57 -14.30 11.83 2.28
C TYR A 57 -15.01 10.92 3.29
N ILE A 58 -16.06 11.44 3.92
CA ILE A 58 -16.89 10.66 4.85
C ILE A 58 -17.48 9.45 4.12
N ASN A 59 -18.11 9.64 2.96
CA ASN A 59 -18.70 8.55 2.17
C ASN A 59 -17.65 7.50 1.79
N TYR A 60 -16.44 7.91 1.40
CA TYR A 60 -15.37 6.95 1.13
C TYR A 60 -15.04 6.11 2.38
N TYR A 61 -14.84 6.74 3.54
CA TYR A 61 -14.50 6.02 4.76
C TYR A 61 -15.64 5.13 5.27
N GLU A 62 -16.89 5.55 5.11
CA GLU A 62 -18.07 4.79 5.56
C GLU A 62 -18.42 3.63 4.63
N GLU A 63 -18.06 3.72 3.35
CA GLU A 63 -18.35 2.70 2.34
C GLU A 63 -17.08 1.94 1.89
N LYS A 64 -16.44 2.42 0.82
CA LYS A 64 -15.38 1.70 0.10
C LYS A 64 -14.13 1.50 0.95
N GLY A 65 -13.71 2.54 1.66
CA GLY A 65 -12.54 2.53 2.55
C GLY A 65 -12.73 1.56 3.71
N LYS A 66 -13.94 1.49 4.30
CA LYS A 66 -14.25 0.50 5.34
C LYS A 66 -14.12 -0.93 4.81
N HIS A 67 -14.75 -1.23 3.67
CA HIS A 67 -14.64 -2.56 3.05
C HIS A 67 -13.18 -2.91 2.72
N PHE A 68 -12.41 -1.95 2.21
CA PHE A 68 -10.99 -2.15 1.92
C PHE A 68 -10.21 -2.53 3.19
N ILE A 69 -10.39 -1.76 4.28
CA ILE A 69 -9.71 -2.00 5.55
C ILE A 69 -10.10 -3.37 6.11
N GLU A 70 -11.40 -3.68 6.14
CA GLU A 70 -11.89 -4.96 6.66
C GLU A 70 -11.34 -6.13 5.85
N HIS A 71 -11.40 -6.06 4.52
CA HIS A 71 -10.96 -7.14 3.64
C HIS A 71 -9.43 -7.32 3.66
N TYR A 72 -8.66 -6.23 3.52
CA TYR A 72 -7.20 -6.29 3.42
C TYR A 72 -6.49 -6.12 4.77
N SER A 73 -7.21 -6.21 5.90
CA SER A 73 -6.61 -6.39 7.23
C SER A 73 -5.91 -7.75 7.41
N SER A 74 -6.15 -8.69 6.49
CA SER A 74 -5.64 -10.06 6.51
C SER A 74 -4.57 -10.30 5.43
N LEU A 75 -3.40 -10.82 5.80
CA LEU A 75 -2.33 -11.16 4.84
C LEU A 75 -2.78 -12.18 3.78
N PRO A 76 -3.53 -13.25 4.10
CA PRO A 76 -4.14 -14.12 3.09
C PRO A 76 -4.93 -13.41 1.99
N ASN A 77 -5.73 -12.39 2.33
CA ASN A 77 -6.49 -11.63 1.34
C ASN A 77 -5.57 -10.76 0.47
N ILE A 78 -4.51 -10.20 1.06
CA ILE A 78 -3.47 -9.47 0.31
C ILE A 78 -2.75 -10.42 -0.65
N LEU A 79 -2.35 -11.61 -0.20
CA LEU A 79 -1.73 -12.64 -1.05
C LEU A 79 -2.64 -13.04 -2.21
N LYS A 80 -3.93 -13.27 -1.94
CA LYS A 80 -4.91 -13.57 -2.99
C LYS A 80 -4.92 -12.48 -4.05
N ARG A 81 -4.98 -11.22 -3.65
CA ARG A 81 -4.96 -10.09 -4.60
C ARG A 81 -3.63 -9.99 -5.35
N MET A 82 -2.49 -10.27 -4.72
CA MET A 82 -1.20 -10.35 -5.40
C MET A 82 -1.19 -11.43 -6.48
N ASN A 83 -1.75 -12.61 -6.19
CA ASN A 83 -1.86 -13.71 -7.16
C ASN A 83 -2.74 -13.33 -8.35
N GLU A 84 -3.89 -12.71 -8.10
CA GLU A 84 -4.77 -12.18 -9.17
C GLU A 84 -4.02 -11.19 -10.06
N LEU A 85 -3.30 -10.23 -9.48
CA LEU A 85 -2.50 -9.26 -10.23
C LEU A 85 -1.42 -9.94 -11.07
N THR A 86 -0.71 -10.92 -10.53
CA THR A 86 0.30 -11.69 -11.29
C THR A 86 -0.34 -12.43 -12.46
N LEU A 87 -1.52 -13.05 -12.27
CA LEU A 87 -2.25 -13.72 -13.35
C LEU A 87 -2.72 -12.73 -14.44
N GLU A 88 -3.05 -11.49 -14.06
CA GLU A 88 -3.38 -10.39 -14.97
C GLU A 88 -2.14 -9.78 -15.67
N GLY A 89 -0.92 -10.26 -15.37
CA GLY A 89 0.32 -9.69 -15.90
C GLY A 89 0.68 -8.33 -15.30
N LYS A 90 0.13 -7.99 -14.13
CA LYS A 90 0.34 -6.72 -13.44
C LYS A 90 1.30 -6.85 -12.28
N VAL A 91 2.04 -5.77 -12.03
CA VAL A 91 2.90 -5.68 -10.84
C VAL A 91 2.08 -5.39 -9.59
N TRP A 92 2.52 -5.89 -8.44
CA TRP A 92 1.77 -5.75 -7.17
C TRP A 92 1.59 -4.29 -6.72
N GLN A 93 2.48 -3.40 -7.14
CA GLN A 93 2.44 -1.97 -6.91
C GLN A 93 1.90 -1.16 -8.09
N ASP A 94 1.15 -1.79 -8.99
CA ASP A 94 0.52 -1.10 -10.12
C ASP A 94 -0.21 0.16 -9.65
N ARG A 95 -0.06 1.26 -10.40
CA ARG A 95 -0.55 2.58 -9.98
C ARG A 95 -2.08 2.67 -9.93
N GLY A 96 -2.76 1.91 -10.78
CA GLY A 96 -4.22 1.94 -10.87
C GLY A 96 -4.89 0.87 -10.03
N VAL A 97 -4.36 -0.34 -10.02
CA VAL A 97 -5.05 -1.52 -9.43
C VAL A 97 -4.19 -2.35 -8.48
N GLY A 98 -2.93 -1.96 -8.25
CA GLY A 98 -2.02 -2.66 -7.35
C GLY A 98 -2.47 -2.58 -5.89
N ILE A 99 -2.03 -3.53 -5.07
CA ILE A 99 -2.37 -3.60 -3.65
C ILE A 99 -1.21 -3.16 -2.74
N LEU A 100 0.02 -3.34 -3.19
CA LEU A 100 1.20 -2.95 -2.44
C LEU A 100 1.56 -1.49 -2.71
N SER A 101 1.98 -0.78 -1.67
CA SER A 101 2.50 0.58 -1.80
C SER A 101 3.94 0.56 -2.30
N GLY A 102 4.47 1.74 -2.61
CA GLY A 102 5.89 1.94 -2.93
C GLY A 102 6.23 1.62 -4.39
N ALA A 103 7.51 1.36 -4.62
CA ALA A 103 8.08 1.08 -5.93
C ALA A 103 8.61 -0.37 -5.95
N LEU A 104 9.91 -0.56 -6.16
CA LEU A 104 10.53 -1.90 -6.18
C LEU A 104 10.52 -2.59 -4.82
N ASP A 105 10.51 -1.83 -3.71
CA ASP A 105 10.38 -2.35 -2.35
C ASP A 105 9.06 -3.10 -2.11
N ALA A 106 8.04 -2.88 -2.96
CA ALA A 106 6.83 -3.69 -2.97
C ALA A 106 7.11 -5.17 -3.24
N GLN A 107 8.07 -5.48 -4.11
CA GLN A 107 8.44 -6.85 -4.46
C GLN A 107 9.05 -7.57 -3.26
N LEU A 108 9.89 -6.86 -2.49
CA LEU A 108 10.47 -7.38 -1.24
C LEU A 108 9.37 -7.72 -0.22
N ARG A 109 8.41 -6.81 -0.04
CA ARG A 109 7.26 -7.03 0.87
C ARG A 109 6.38 -8.17 0.41
N GLY A 110 6.12 -8.30 -0.89
CA GLY A 110 5.33 -9.40 -1.42
C GLY A 110 5.95 -10.76 -1.15
N LEU A 111 7.28 -10.91 -1.21
CA LEU A 111 7.94 -12.15 -0.82
C LEU A 111 7.79 -12.46 0.67
N ILE A 112 7.90 -11.45 1.53
CA ILE A 112 7.66 -11.60 2.97
C ILE A 112 6.22 -12.03 3.24
N ILE A 113 5.24 -11.37 2.61
CA ILE A 113 3.80 -11.71 2.74
C ILE A 113 3.56 -13.15 2.27
N SER A 114 4.08 -13.53 1.10
CA SER A 114 3.96 -14.88 0.56
C SER A 114 4.53 -15.92 1.53
N LYS A 115 5.69 -15.64 2.13
CA LYS A 115 6.31 -16.51 3.13
C LYS A 115 5.50 -16.62 4.42
N LEU A 116 4.99 -15.50 4.95
CA LEU A 116 4.13 -15.48 6.14
C LEU A 116 2.82 -16.23 5.92
N CYS A 117 2.35 -16.31 4.67
CA CYS A 117 1.15 -17.03 4.29
C CYS A 117 1.37 -18.50 3.94
N ASN A 118 2.60 -19.04 4.01
CA ASN A 118 2.91 -20.38 3.53
C ASN A 118 2.49 -20.61 2.05
N ASP A 119 2.69 -19.60 1.21
CA ASP A 119 2.26 -19.63 -0.18
C ASP A 119 2.96 -20.73 -1.00
N ASN A 120 2.18 -21.64 -1.57
CA ASN A 120 2.68 -22.70 -2.47
C ASN A 120 3.36 -22.12 -3.73
N GLY A 121 2.98 -20.90 -4.14
CA GLY A 121 3.57 -20.19 -5.28
C GLY A 121 4.80 -19.34 -4.94
N LEU A 122 5.39 -19.49 -3.76
CA LEU A 122 6.53 -18.65 -3.33
C LEU A 122 7.72 -18.75 -4.28
N ASN A 123 8.05 -19.95 -4.77
CA ASN A 123 9.20 -20.15 -5.66
C ASN A 123 9.04 -19.40 -6.99
N ASP A 124 7.85 -19.42 -7.59
CA ASP A 124 7.56 -18.70 -8.83
C ASP A 124 7.69 -17.18 -8.63
N LYS A 125 7.26 -16.67 -7.47
CA LYS A 125 7.43 -15.26 -7.10
C LYS A 125 8.89 -14.89 -6.88
N ILE A 126 9.70 -15.80 -6.33
CA ILE A 126 11.15 -15.60 -6.21
C ILE A 126 11.78 -15.49 -7.60
N LEU A 127 11.42 -16.36 -8.55
CA LEU A 127 11.91 -16.31 -9.93
C LEU A 127 11.51 -15.01 -10.63
N MET A 128 10.25 -14.57 -10.47
CA MET A 128 9.78 -13.27 -10.96
C MET A 128 10.62 -12.12 -10.39
N CYS A 129 10.94 -12.16 -9.09
CA CYS A 129 11.80 -11.16 -8.46
C CYS A 129 13.26 -11.25 -8.94
N ASP A 130 13.79 -12.44 -9.18
CA ASP A 130 15.13 -12.64 -9.77
C ASP A 130 15.20 -11.93 -11.14
N GLU A 131 14.22 -12.16 -12.02
CA GLU A 131 14.16 -11.51 -13.34
C GLU A 131 14.12 -9.98 -13.28
N ILE A 132 13.58 -9.41 -12.19
CA ILE A 132 13.53 -7.97 -11.96
C ILE A 132 14.87 -7.49 -11.40
N PHE A 133 15.27 -7.95 -10.20
CA PHE A 133 16.36 -7.36 -9.42
C PHE A 133 17.75 -7.59 -10.03
N TYR A 134 17.93 -8.61 -10.88
CA TYR A 134 19.19 -8.82 -11.59
C TYR A 134 19.39 -7.92 -12.83
N ARG A 135 18.40 -7.09 -13.19
CA ARG A 135 18.57 -6.10 -14.27
C ARG A 135 19.48 -4.97 -13.83
N ASP A 136 20.39 -4.53 -14.70
CA ASP A 136 21.38 -3.47 -14.43
C ASP A 136 20.76 -2.18 -13.88
N GLN A 137 19.57 -1.82 -14.36
CA GLN A 137 18.83 -0.63 -13.91
C GLN A 137 18.41 -0.67 -12.42
N TYR A 138 18.46 -1.85 -11.77
CA TYR A 138 18.10 -2.04 -10.37
C TYR A 138 19.26 -2.55 -9.52
N LYS A 139 20.50 -2.40 -9.99
CA LYS A 139 21.72 -2.80 -9.27
C LYS A 139 21.80 -2.29 -7.83
N ASP A 140 21.25 -1.09 -7.56
CA ASP A 140 21.25 -0.50 -6.21
C ASP A 140 20.29 -1.22 -5.25
N TRP A 141 19.28 -1.92 -5.78
CA TRP A 141 18.34 -2.73 -5.02
C TRP A 141 18.80 -4.17 -4.80
N LEU A 142 19.68 -4.69 -5.67
CA LEU A 142 20.12 -6.07 -5.66
C LEU A 142 20.70 -6.52 -4.30
N PRO A 143 21.54 -5.75 -3.58
CA PRO A 143 22.03 -6.16 -2.26
C PRO A 143 20.93 -6.38 -1.23
N TYR A 144 19.87 -5.56 -1.26
CA TYR A 144 18.73 -5.69 -0.35
C TYR A 144 17.90 -6.94 -0.69
N TYR A 145 17.71 -7.21 -1.97
CA TYR A 145 17.01 -8.40 -2.43
C TYR A 145 17.76 -9.69 -2.06
N ILE A 146 19.07 -9.76 -2.30
CA ILE A 146 19.90 -10.93 -1.92
C ILE A 146 19.80 -11.17 -0.42
N LYS A 147 19.99 -10.12 0.39
CA LYS A 147 19.86 -10.23 1.84
C LYS A 147 18.48 -10.73 2.27
N LEU A 148 17.41 -10.25 1.64
CA LEU A 148 16.07 -10.78 1.92
C LEU A 148 15.98 -12.26 1.54
N LYS A 149 16.46 -12.66 0.36
CA LYS A 149 16.41 -14.03 -0.13
C LYS A 149 17.12 -15.02 0.83
N GLU A 150 18.24 -14.61 1.40
CA GLU A 150 18.96 -15.37 2.45
C GLU A 150 18.16 -15.49 3.75
N GLN A 151 17.37 -14.47 4.10
CA GLN A 151 16.57 -14.44 5.33
C GLN A 151 15.18 -15.08 5.16
N LEU A 152 14.63 -15.16 3.95
CA LEU A 152 13.30 -15.73 3.70
C LEU A 152 13.09 -17.12 4.32
N PRO A 153 14.06 -18.06 4.28
CA PRO A 153 13.90 -19.37 4.92
C PRO A 153 13.71 -19.31 6.44
N SER A 154 14.22 -18.29 7.14
CA SER A 154 14.13 -18.18 8.59
C SER A 154 12.76 -17.66 9.07
N ILE A 155 12.01 -16.99 8.20
CA ILE A 155 10.67 -16.48 8.49
C ILE A 155 9.70 -17.66 8.62
N GLN A 156 9.10 -17.81 9.80
CA GLN A 156 8.08 -18.83 10.03
C GLN A 156 6.72 -18.35 9.50
N PRO A 157 5.95 -19.23 8.82
CA PRO A 157 4.58 -18.90 8.43
C PRO A 157 3.71 -18.59 9.65
N LEU A 158 2.80 -17.64 9.48
CA LEU A 158 1.76 -17.29 10.46
C LEU A 158 0.37 -17.72 10.02
N TYR A 159 0.18 -17.91 8.71
CA TYR A 159 -1.08 -18.33 8.11
C TYR A 159 -0.83 -19.58 7.26
N ASN A 160 -1.80 -20.48 7.26
CA ASN A 160 -1.84 -21.63 6.37
C ASN A 160 -2.97 -21.37 5.35
N VAL A 161 -2.60 -20.96 4.14
CA VAL A 161 -3.54 -20.77 3.01
C VAL A 161 -3.36 -21.83 1.94
#